data_AF-A0A0F0KFY3-F1
#
_entry.id   AF-A0A0F0KFY3-F1
#
_cell.length_a   1.000
_cell.length_b   1.000
_cell.length_c   1.000
_cell.angle_alpha   90.00
_cell.angle_beta   90.00
_cell.angle_gamma   90.00
#
_symmetry.space_group_name_H-M   'P 1'
#
loop_
_entity.id
_entity.type
_entity.pdbx_description
1 polymer ?
#
loop_
_entity_poly.entity_id
_entity_poly.type
_entity_poly.pdbx_seq_one_letter_code
_entity_poly.pdbx_strand_id
1 'polypeptide(L)'
;MGTVAAIIVGDAARPDPARLDSAFEVCRVVAAHTEGAQRAAALTVCGWLSWALGRSTRAAFFTEQATRTLGAPTFTATLAEIIDRGPVPAWAFAG
;
A
#
# COMPACT_ATOMS: atom_id res chain seq x y z
N MET A 1 5.27 2.18 20.75
CA MET A 1 4.37 1.75 19.65
C MET A 1 4.25 2.95 18.72
N GLY A 2 4.65 2.84 17.45
CA GLY A 2 4.54 3.95 16.50
C GLY A 2 3.06 4.32 16.29
N THR A 3 2.79 5.58 15.96
CA THR A 3 1.42 5.98 15.58
C THR A 3 1.02 5.26 14.29
N VAL A 4 -0.28 5.11 14.04
CA VAL A 4 -0.77 4.56 12.76
C VAL A 4 -0.20 5.36 11.59
N ALA A 5 -0.15 6.69 11.71
CA ALA A 5 0.45 7.56 10.71
C ALA A 5 1.92 7.20 10.43
N ALA A 6 2.74 7.01 11.48
CA ALA A 6 4.14 6.64 11.35
C ALA A 6 4.32 5.30 10.59
N ILE A 7 3.44 4.33 10.83
CA ILE A 7 3.42 3.07 10.08
C ILE A 7 2.98 3.30 8.63
N ILE A 8 1.95 4.10 8.39
CA ILE A 8 1.49 4.36 7.04
C ILE A 8 2.58 5.02 6.19
N VAL A 9 3.38 5.91 6.77
CA VAL A 9 4.42 6.69 6.06
C VAL A 9 5.83 6.11 6.13
N GLY A 10 6.03 4.92 6.71
CA GLY A 10 7.36 4.28 6.66
C GLY A 10 8.35 4.69 7.75
N ASP A 11 7.89 5.37 8.80
CA ASP A 11 8.70 5.96 9.87
C ASP A 11 8.47 5.22 11.22
N ALA A 12 8.51 3.90 11.17
CA ALA A 12 8.34 3.04 12.35
C ALA A 12 9.32 1.86 12.33
N ALA A 13 9.21 0.97 13.32
CA ALA A 13 9.99 -0.26 13.33
C ALA A 13 9.70 -1.11 12.08
N ARG A 14 10.74 -1.77 11.55
CA ARG A 14 10.62 -2.60 10.35
C ARG A 14 9.57 -3.71 10.56
N PRO A 15 8.51 -3.76 9.75
CA PRO A 15 7.57 -4.86 9.80
C PRO A 15 8.21 -6.14 9.26
N ASP A 16 7.74 -7.29 9.73
CA ASP A 16 8.15 -8.60 9.21
C ASP A 16 7.80 -8.71 7.70
N PRO A 17 8.80 -8.81 6.81
CA PRO A 17 8.57 -8.87 5.36
C PRO A 17 7.72 -10.06 4.93
N ALA A 18 7.88 -11.23 5.57
CA ALA A 18 7.14 -12.45 5.22
C ALA A 18 5.64 -12.30 5.55
N ARG A 19 5.33 -11.59 6.63
CA ARG A 19 3.94 -11.24 6.97
C ARG A 19 3.33 -10.27 5.97
N LEU A 20 4.10 -9.27 5.51
CA LEU A 20 3.61 -8.34 4.49
C LEU A 20 3.38 -9.02 3.14
N ASP A 21 4.28 -9.91 2.71
CA ASP A 21 4.11 -10.70 1.49
C ASP A 21 2.88 -11.62 1.58
N SER A 22 2.66 -12.26 2.73
CA SER A 22 1.46 -13.08 2.96
C SER A 22 0.17 -12.26 2.89
N ALA A 23 0.14 -11.08 3.53
CA ALA A 23 -1.00 -10.18 3.47
C ALA A 23 -1.25 -9.69 2.03
N PHE A 24 -0.18 -9.47 1.26
CA PHE A 24 -0.27 -9.04 -0.13
C PHE A 24 -0.96 -10.09 -1.00
N GLU A 25 -0.61 -11.37 -0.86
CA GLU A 25 -1.27 -12.45 -1.59
C GLU A 25 -2.75 -12.60 -1.19
N VAL A 26 -3.09 -12.44 0.09
CA VAL A 26 -4.49 -12.42 0.54
C VAL A 26 -5.26 -11.27 -0.11
N CYS A 27 -4.73 -10.04 -0.08
CA CYS A 27 -5.39 -8.88 -0.67
C CYS A 27 -5.58 -9.01 -2.19
N ARG A 28 -4.65 -9.67 -2.89
CA ARG A 28 -4.82 -9.99 -4.32
C ARG A 28 -5.98 -10.93 -4.58
N VAL A 29 -6.14 -11.96 -3.75
CA VAL A 29 -7.29 -12.87 -3.86
C VAL A 29 -8.60 -12.12 -3.61
N VAL A 30 -8.64 -11.24 -2.60
CA VAL A 30 -9.81 -10.39 -2.32
C VAL A 30 -10.14 -9.49 -3.52
N ALA A 31 -9.13 -8.82 -4.09
CA ALA A 31 -9.31 -7.95 -5.26
C ALA A 31 -9.79 -8.71 -6.51
N ALA A 32 -9.47 -10.00 -6.64
CA ALA A 32 -9.92 -10.84 -7.73
C ALA A 32 -11.39 -11.29 -7.60
N HIS A 33 -11.94 -11.30 -6.38
CA HIS A 33 -13.30 -11.76 -6.07
C HIS A 33 -14.27 -10.63 -5.72
N THR A 34 -13.85 -9.38 -5.86
CA THR A 34 -14.67 -8.21 -5.56
C THR A 34 -14.72 -7.25 -6.74
N GLU A 35 -15.69 -6.35 -6.72
CA GLU A 35 -15.89 -5.34 -7.75
C GLU A 35 -16.01 -3.95 -7.12
N GLY A 36 -16.09 -2.91 -7.97
CA GLY A 36 -16.34 -1.53 -7.55
C GLY A 36 -15.43 -1.04 -6.41
N ALA A 37 -16.04 -0.41 -5.41
CA ALA A 37 -15.32 0.20 -4.29
C ALA A 37 -14.57 -0.84 -3.44
N GLN A 38 -15.09 -2.06 -3.30
CA GLN A 38 -14.46 -3.13 -2.54
C GLN A 38 -13.17 -3.60 -3.22
N ARG A 39 -13.22 -3.79 -4.55
CA ARG A 39 -12.02 -4.10 -5.33
C ARG A 39 -10.99 -3.00 -5.22
N ALA A 40 -11.42 -1.75 -5.35
CA ALA A 40 -10.54 -0.61 -5.26
C ALA A 40 -9.86 -0.49 -3.89
N ALA A 41 -10.58 -0.73 -2.79
CA ALA A 41 -10.01 -0.75 -1.45
C ALA A 41 -8.96 -1.86 -1.29
N ALA A 42 -9.23 -3.06 -1.81
CA ALA A 42 -8.26 -4.16 -1.79
C ALA A 42 -6.99 -3.83 -2.61
N LEU A 43 -7.15 -3.18 -3.78
CA LEU A 43 -6.03 -2.71 -4.59
C LEU A 43 -5.22 -1.62 -3.89
N THR A 44 -5.84 -0.71 -3.15
CA THR A 44 -5.13 0.28 -2.33
C THR A 44 -4.21 -0.40 -1.31
N VAL A 45 -4.69 -1.45 -0.64
CA VAL A 45 -3.88 -2.21 0.32
C VAL A 45 -2.73 -2.94 -0.39
N CYS A 46 -2.98 -3.54 -1.57
CA CYS A 46 -1.92 -4.11 -2.42
C CYS A 46 -0.85 -3.08 -2.80
N GLY A 47 -1.26 -1.84 -3.08
CA GLY A 47 -0.37 -0.71 -3.34
C GLY A 47 0.51 -0.39 -2.14
N TRP A 48 -0.08 -0.23 -0.95
CA TRP A 48 0.66 0.08 0.28
C TRP A 48 1.62 -1.04 0.67
N LEU A 49 1.20 -2.32 0.58
CA LEU A 49 2.07 -3.46 0.87
C LEU A 49 3.25 -3.55 -0.11
N SER A 50 3.01 -3.29 -1.39
CA SER A 50 4.09 -3.23 -2.39
C SER A 50 5.08 -2.12 -2.07
N TRP A 51 4.59 -0.93 -1.68
CA TRP A 51 5.44 0.19 -1.27
C TRP A 51 6.23 -0.11 0.01
N ALA A 52 5.57 -0.68 1.02
CA ALA A 52 6.17 -1.07 2.30
C ALA A 52 7.31 -2.09 2.16
N LEU A 53 7.28 -2.90 1.11
CA LEU A 53 8.31 -3.88 0.72
C LEU A 53 9.37 -3.30 -0.25
N GLY A 54 9.34 -2.01 -0.57
CA GLY A 54 10.29 -1.34 -1.48
C GLY A 54 10.02 -1.59 -2.97
N ARG A 55 8.82 -2.03 -3.36
CA ARG A 55 8.46 -2.40 -4.74
C ARG A 55 7.66 -1.27 -5.44
N SER A 56 8.27 -0.10 -5.61
CA SER A 56 7.59 1.15 -6.01
C SER A 56 6.79 1.06 -7.32
N THR A 57 7.28 0.36 -8.35
CA THR A 57 6.54 0.19 -9.61
C THR A 57 5.24 -0.57 -9.41
N ARG A 58 5.23 -1.63 -8.59
CA ARG A 58 4.02 -2.38 -8.27
C ARG A 58 3.08 -1.57 -7.40
N ALA A 59 3.63 -0.77 -6.48
CA ALA A 59 2.83 0.14 -5.67
C ALA A 59 2.06 1.14 -6.53
N ALA A 60 2.74 1.81 -7.46
CA ALA A 60 2.13 2.76 -8.39
C ALA A 60 1.02 2.11 -9.22
N PHE A 61 1.29 0.92 -9.78
CA PHE A 61 0.31 0.18 -10.59
C PHE A 61 -1.00 -0.10 -9.82
N PHE A 62 -0.93 -0.63 -8.60
CA PHE A 62 -2.13 -0.95 -7.84
C PHE A 62 -2.89 0.30 -7.39
N THR A 63 -2.16 1.34 -6.96
CA THR A 63 -2.76 2.59 -6.52
C THR A 63 -3.47 3.31 -7.68
N GLU A 64 -2.88 3.35 -8.87
CA GLU A 64 -3.50 3.95 -10.07
C GLU A 64 -4.81 3.24 -10.46
N GLN A 65 -4.87 1.92 -10.32
CA GLN A 65 -6.09 1.16 -10.59
C GLN A 65 -7.19 1.48 -9.56
N ALA A 66 -6.82 1.67 -8.30
CA ALA A 66 -7.75 1.99 -7.22
C ALA A 66 -8.32 3.41 -7.33
N THR A 67 -7.50 4.41 -7.71
CA THR A 67 -7.93 5.82 -7.84
C THR A 67 -8.97 6.03 -8.94
N ARG A 68 -9.03 5.16 -9.95
CA ARG A 68 -10.07 5.19 -10.99
C ARG A 68 -11.49 4.99 -10.44
N THR A 69 -11.61 4.35 -9.28
CA THR A 69 -12.90 4.04 -8.65
C THR A 69 -13.14 4.87 -7.38
N LEU A 70 -12.08 5.10 -6.59
CA LEU A 70 -12.17 5.84 -5.33
C LEU A 70 -11.72 7.29 -5.53
N GLY A 71 -12.61 8.23 -5.24
CA GLY A 71 -12.29 9.66 -5.18
C GLY A 71 -11.53 10.07 -3.91
N ALA A 72 -11.36 11.38 -3.72
CA ALA A 72 -10.79 11.96 -2.50
C ALA A 72 -11.89 12.57 -1.60
N PRO A 73 -11.75 12.56 -0.27
CA PRO A 73 -10.60 12.06 0.51
C PRO A 73 -10.70 10.54 0.80
N THR A 74 -9.67 9.77 0.41
CA THR A 74 -9.55 8.33 0.73
C THR A 74 -8.09 7.98 1.02
N PHE A 75 -7.86 6.85 1.70
CA PHE A 75 -6.51 6.32 1.88
C PHE A 75 -5.76 6.11 0.55
N THR A 76 -6.50 5.80 -0.53
CA THR A 76 -5.95 5.69 -1.88
C THR A 76 -5.30 6.99 -2.35
N ALA A 77 -5.94 8.13 -2.10
CA ALA A 77 -5.39 9.45 -2.44
C ALA A 77 -4.12 9.74 -1.62
N THR A 78 -4.16 9.48 -0.30
CA THR A 78 -2.97 9.65 0.57
C THR A 78 -1.81 8.76 0.11
N LEU A 79 -2.09 7.51 -0.26
CA LEU A 79 -1.08 6.59 -0.75
C LEU A 79 -0.49 7.04 -2.09
N ALA A 80 -1.32 7.57 -3.01
CA ALA A 80 -0.84 8.14 -4.26
C ALA A 80 0.15 9.29 -4.00
N GLU A 81 -0.17 10.20 -3.07
CA GLU A 81 0.75 11.27 -2.68
C GLU A 81 2.06 10.76 -2.08
N ILE A 82 2.02 9.70 -1.25
CA ILE A 82 3.22 9.08 -0.67
C ILE A 82 4.12 8.53 -1.80
N ILE A 83 3.53 7.82 -2.77
CA ILE A 83 4.24 7.22 -3.89
C ILE A 83 4.83 8.31 -4.81
N ASP A 84 4.04 9.33 -5.14
CA ASP A 84 4.45 10.40 -6.06
C ASP A 84 5.60 11.26 -5.51
N ARG A 85 5.68 11.42 -4.18
CA ARG A 85 6.79 12.16 -3.55
C ARG A 85 8.14 11.44 -3.71
N GLY A 86 8.14 10.16 -4.04
CA GLY A 86 9.35 9.37 -4.31
C GLY A 86 10.05 8.67 -3.13
N PRO A 87 9.82 8.94 -1.82
CA PRO A 87 10.47 8.16 -0.78
C PRO A 87 9.81 6.78 -0.64
N VAL A 88 10.66 5.75 -0.54
CA VAL A 88 10.27 4.43 -0.03
C VAL A 88 10.49 4.42 1.49
N PRO A 89 9.87 3.49 2.24
CA PRO A 89 9.94 3.52 3.70
C PRO A 89 11.39 3.40 4.18
N ALA A 90 11.76 4.15 5.22
CA ALA A 90 13.11 4.10 5.78
C ALA A 90 13.48 2.67 6.23
N TRP A 91 12.50 1.92 6.74
CA TRP A 91 12.68 0.53 7.15
C TRP A 91 12.93 -0.44 6.00
N ALA A 92 12.63 -0.08 4.75
CA ALA A 92 12.86 -0.98 3.60
C ALA A 92 14.36 -1.23 3.36
N PHE A 93 15.23 -0.37 3.90
CA PHE A 93 16.67 -0.46 3.79
C PHE A 93 17.38 -0.85 5.09
N ALA A 94 16.64 -0.98 6.20
CA ALA A 94 17.21 -1.39 7.47
C ALA A 94 17.41 -2.92 7.47
N GLY A 95 18.63 -3.38 7.22
CA GLY A 95 19.03 -4.79 7.14
C GLY A 95 18.63 -5.63 8.34
#